data_AF-A0A1E7X658-F1
#
_entry.id   AF-A0A1E7X658-F1
#
_cell.length_a   1.000
_cell.length_b   1.000
_cell.length_c   1.000
_cell.angle_alpha   90.00
_cell.angle_beta   90.00
_cell.angle_gamma   90.00
#
_symmetry.space_group_name_H-M   'P 1'
#
loop_
_entity.id
_entity.type
_entity.pdbx_description
1 polymer ?
#
loop_
_entity_poly.entity_id
_entity_poly.type
_entity_poly.pdbx_seq_one_letter_code
_entity_poly.pdbx_strand_id
1 'polypeptide(L)'
;MTSARSAPLGASDPHPNDVRAELHRIAVSRAFAHAGASCQLLDYLVSHRHAQLYSAYSIGVEVFGRSPAAFDPADDPVVGLQLVRLRSKLGQYYAGEGRGNPLRIRIPVHGYRVRIERAEPEPLAGPMPSLRSVPAPSSTIPAGVPMVVMTGVKAAFELTQHAIAIKQQGVDFAIRYYSHSAGKNLSMAEARALTDAGIHIGVVWETIGAHLHSFSRAQGMADGAAAYLMAQSGITQPSGSAIYFEVDCNPNADDIAGPITRYFEGVNQAFKAARPGEPVYQVGVYGSAACCEAMVSVGLATLSWLAPAPDNTPSAPEAPKFESFNLKQLAPAVLPVDDGRRIHVELARSNEGWPTGFFQIL
;
A
#
# COMPACT_ATOMS: atom_id res chain seq x y z
N MET A 1 -15.43 35.51 38.59
CA MET A 1 -16.04 34.42 37.82
C MET A 1 -15.83 34.71 36.35
N THR A 2 -14.74 34.20 35.81
CA THR A 2 -14.37 34.21 34.39
C THR A 2 -15.21 33.16 33.70
N SER A 3 -16.11 33.56 32.79
CA SER A 3 -16.81 32.64 31.90
C SER A 3 -16.46 32.96 30.46
N ALA A 4 -16.09 31.89 29.76
CA ALA A 4 -15.38 31.83 28.50
C ALA A 4 -16.06 32.59 27.37
N ARG A 5 -15.27 33.39 26.67
CA ARG A 5 -15.56 33.95 25.35
C ARG A 5 -15.36 32.84 24.33
N SER A 6 -16.44 32.42 23.67
CA SER A 6 -16.39 31.55 22.50
C SER A 6 -15.61 32.21 21.37
N ALA A 7 -14.61 31.51 20.83
CA ALA A 7 -13.87 31.92 19.64
C ALA A 7 -14.61 31.44 18.38
N PRO A 8 -14.84 32.29 17.35
CA PRO A 8 -15.23 31.83 16.03
C PRO A 8 -13.97 31.68 15.15
N LEU A 9 -13.71 30.48 14.62
CA LEU A 9 -12.71 30.26 13.57
C LEU A 9 -13.40 29.62 12.36
N GLY A 10 -14.07 30.45 11.57
CA GLY A 10 -14.43 30.10 10.19
C GLY A 10 -13.20 30.30 9.32
N ALA A 11 -12.59 29.23 8.82
CA ALA A 11 -11.61 29.31 7.75
C ALA A 11 -12.35 29.77 6.47
N SER A 12 -12.05 30.97 5.98
CA SER A 12 -12.61 31.45 4.71
C SER A 12 -12.08 30.60 3.54
N ASP A 13 -12.96 30.27 2.58
CA ASP A 13 -12.59 29.56 1.35
C ASP A 13 -11.39 30.29 0.68
N PRO A 14 -10.32 29.59 0.28
CA PRO A 14 -9.17 30.22 -0.34
C PRO A 14 -9.54 31.06 -1.56
N HIS A 15 -8.84 32.18 -1.77
CA HIS A 15 -9.14 33.10 -2.86
C HIS A 15 -8.95 32.37 -4.21
N PRO A 16 -9.84 32.53 -5.21
CA PRO A 16 -9.78 31.78 -6.48
C PRO A 16 -8.44 31.90 -7.24
N ASN A 17 -7.75 33.04 -7.12
CA ASN A 17 -6.41 33.22 -7.71
C ASN A 17 -5.36 32.30 -7.07
N ASP A 18 -5.43 32.10 -5.75
CA ASP A 18 -4.47 31.25 -5.02
C ASP A 18 -4.68 29.78 -5.38
N VAL A 19 -5.95 29.38 -5.55
CA VAL A 19 -6.32 28.03 -6.00
C VAL A 19 -5.80 27.76 -7.41
N ARG A 20 -6.00 28.70 -8.34
CA ARG A 20 -5.48 28.58 -9.71
C ARG A 20 -3.95 28.56 -9.75
N ALA A 21 -3.28 29.35 -8.92
CA ALA A 21 -1.84 29.33 -8.81
C ALA A 21 -1.32 27.97 -8.29
N GLU A 22 -2.03 27.37 -7.33
CA GLU A 22 -1.71 26.03 -6.82
C GLU A 22 -1.92 24.95 -7.88
N LEU A 23 -3.04 24.99 -8.62
CA LEU A 23 -3.28 24.07 -9.75
C LEU A 23 -2.20 24.17 -10.82
N HIS A 24 -1.76 25.40 -11.15
CA HIS A 24 -0.67 25.60 -12.10
C HIS A 24 0.65 25.00 -11.60
N ARG A 25 1.03 25.25 -10.33
CA ARG A 25 2.23 24.64 -9.73
C ARG A 25 2.18 23.11 -9.77
N ILE A 26 1.03 22.52 -9.46
CA ILE A 26 0.81 21.07 -9.52
C ILE A 26 1.01 20.59 -10.96
N ALA A 27 0.34 21.21 -11.95
CA ALA A 27 0.34 20.75 -13.34
C ALA A 27 1.74 20.75 -13.99
N VAL A 28 2.60 21.70 -13.63
CA VAL A 28 3.97 21.80 -14.18
C VAL A 28 5.03 21.08 -13.34
N SER A 29 4.63 20.45 -12.23
CA SER A 29 5.56 19.73 -11.33
C SER A 29 6.08 18.44 -11.94
N ARG A 30 7.23 17.93 -11.47
CA ARG A 30 7.77 16.64 -11.97
C ARG A 30 6.85 15.48 -11.62
N ALA A 31 6.16 15.55 -10.48
CA ALA A 31 5.15 14.57 -10.08
C ALA A 31 3.99 14.46 -11.10
N PHE A 32 3.70 15.52 -11.86
CA PHE A 32 2.60 15.58 -12.84
C PHE A 32 3.04 15.74 -14.30
N ALA A 33 4.34 15.80 -14.61
CA ALA A 33 4.88 16.06 -15.95
C ALA A 33 4.33 15.16 -17.08
N HIS A 34 3.90 13.93 -16.74
CA HIS A 34 3.27 13.00 -17.68
C HIS A 34 1.88 12.51 -17.22
N ALA A 35 1.19 13.33 -16.42
CA ALA A 35 -0.06 12.95 -15.74
C ALA A 35 -1.29 13.70 -16.28
N GLY A 36 -1.40 13.86 -17.61
CA GLY A 36 -2.45 14.68 -18.24
C GLY A 36 -3.88 14.34 -17.77
N ALA A 37 -4.22 13.05 -17.68
CA ALA A 37 -5.52 12.60 -17.18
C ALA A 37 -5.75 12.96 -15.69
N SER A 38 -4.71 12.92 -14.86
CA SER A 38 -4.80 13.34 -13.45
C SER A 38 -4.92 14.86 -13.33
N CYS A 39 -4.25 15.64 -14.18
CA CYS A 39 -4.40 17.09 -14.25
C CYS A 39 -5.82 17.49 -14.67
N GLN A 40 -6.36 16.86 -15.72
CA GLN A 40 -7.73 17.09 -16.19
C GLN A 40 -8.76 16.75 -15.11
N LEU A 41 -8.59 15.60 -14.44
CA LEU A 41 -9.47 15.21 -13.34
C LEU A 41 -9.37 16.20 -12.17
N LEU A 42 -8.16 16.62 -11.78
CA LEU A 42 -7.98 17.57 -10.69
C LEU A 42 -8.63 18.93 -10.98
N ASP A 43 -8.41 19.45 -12.18
CA ASP A 43 -9.00 20.71 -12.64
C ASP A 43 -10.54 20.64 -12.64
N TYR A 44 -11.08 19.54 -13.16
CA TYR A 44 -12.51 19.26 -13.14
C TYR A 44 -13.04 19.24 -11.70
N LEU A 45 -12.43 18.47 -10.80
CA LEU A 45 -12.89 18.34 -9.41
C LEU A 45 -12.79 19.64 -8.61
N VAL A 46 -11.79 20.48 -8.86
CA VAL A 46 -11.64 21.79 -8.17
C VAL A 46 -12.65 22.81 -8.68
N SER A 47 -12.88 22.83 -10.00
CA SER A 47 -13.90 23.68 -10.64
C SER A 47 -15.30 23.32 -10.16
N HIS A 48 -15.52 22.02 -9.94
CA HIS A 48 -16.75 21.42 -9.48
C HIS A 48 -16.69 21.06 -7.99
N ARG A 49 -16.12 21.89 -7.11
CA ARG A 49 -16.10 21.57 -5.66
C ARG A 49 -17.37 22.00 -4.92
N HIS A 50 -18.14 22.94 -5.49
CA HIS A 50 -19.24 23.65 -4.81
C HIS A 50 -20.66 23.21 -5.19
N ALA A 51 -20.87 22.45 -6.25
CA ALA A 51 -22.19 21.94 -6.59
C ALA A 51 -22.61 20.76 -5.70
N GLN A 52 -23.91 20.47 -5.76
CA GLN A 52 -24.59 19.61 -4.82
C GLN A 52 -24.51 18.12 -5.18
N LEU A 53 -24.30 17.78 -6.46
CA LEU A 53 -24.28 16.40 -6.96
C LEU A 53 -23.12 16.20 -7.94
N TYR A 54 -22.23 15.26 -7.61
CA TYR A 54 -21.10 14.81 -8.44
C TYR A 54 -21.00 13.30 -8.36
N SER A 55 -21.07 12.61 -9.50
CA SER A 55 -21.09 11.15 -9.55
C SER A 55 -19.91 10.61 -10.36
N ALA A 56 -19.60 9.32 -10.16
CA ALA A 56 -18.66 8.62 -11.03
C ALA A 56 -19.10 8.70 -12.50
N TYR A 57 -20.42 8.65 -12.74
CA TYR A 57 -20.99 8.74 -14.07
C TYR A 57 -20.63 10.07 -14.76
N SER A 58 -20.85 11.22 -14.12
CA SER A 58 -20.58 12.53 -14.74
C SER A 58 -19.09 12.71 -15.04
N ILE A 59 -18.20 12.28 -14.14
CA ILE A 59 -16.75 12.34 -14.35
C ILE A 59 -16.34 11.44 -15.52
N GLY A 60 -16.88 10.22 -15.62
CA GLY A 60 -16.56 9.30 -16.71
C GLY A 60 -16.92 9.85 -18.08
N VAL A 61 -18.08 10.48 -18.19
CA VAL A 61 -18.55 11.09 -19.44
C VAL A 61 -17.77 12.37 -19.75
N GLU A 62 -17.73 13.32 -18.81
CA GLU A 62 -17.26 14.69 -19.06
C GLU A 62 -15.74 14.82 -19.07
N VAL A 63 -15.02 13.98 -18.30
CA VAL A 63 -13.55 14.03 -18.19
C VAL A 63 -12.89 12.95 -19.03
N PHE A 64 -13.43 11.73 -19.00
CA PHE A 64 -12.81 10.58 -19.68
C PHE A 64 -13.48 10.22 -21.02
N GLY A 65 -14.45 11.03 -21.47
CA GLY A 65 -15.07 10.88 -22.78
C GLY A 65 -15.82 9.55 -22.96
N ARG A 66 -16.29 8.94 -21.86
CA ARG A 66 -17.05 7.70 -21.92
C ARG A 66 -18.43 7.95 -22.53
N SER A 67 -18.92 6.99 -23.30
CA SER A 67 -20.23 7.08 -23.95
C SER A 67 -21.35 7.13 -22.88
N PRO A 68 -22.20 8.16 -22.86
CA PRO A 68 -23.34 8.24 -21.94
C PRO A 68 -24.29 7.03 -22.04
N ALA A 69 -24.39 6.42 -23.23
CA ALA A 69 -25.30 5.30 -23.46
C ALA A 69 -24.74 3.93 -23.01
N ALA A 70 -23.44 3.82 -22.76
CA ALA A 70 -22.77 2.53 -22.50
C ALA A 70 -21.89 2.52 -21.24
N PHE A 71 -21.70 3.65 -20.58
CA PHE A 71 -20.84 3.75 -19.41
C PHE A 71 -21.61 3.42 -18.12
N ASP A 72 -21.23 2.33 -17.48
CA ASP A 72 -21.61 2.01 -16.11
C ASP A 72 -20.38 2.09 -15.19
N PRO A 73 -20.34 3.02 -14.22
CA PRO A 73 -19.27 3.08 -13.23
C PRO A 73 -19.07 1.83 -12.37
N ALA A 74 -20.07 0.93 -12.29
CA ALA A 74 -19.94 -0.36 -11.62
C ALA A 74 -19.03 -1.33 -12.39
N ASP A 75 -19.03 -1.25 -13.73
CA ASP A 75 -18.31 -2.16 -14.62
C ASP A 75 -17.03 -1.54 -15.20
N ASP A 76 -16.99 -0.22 -15.40
CA ASP A 76 -15.82 0.52 -15.89
C ASP A 76 -15.22 1.41 -14.77
N PRO A 77 -14.10 0.98 -14.16
CA PRO A 77 -13.52 1.63 -12.99
C PRO A 77 -12.69 2.88 -13.32
N VAL A 78 -12.72 3.39 -14.57
CA VAL A 78 -11.80 4.44 -15.04
C VAL A 78 -11.72 5.63 -14.09
N VAL A 79 -12.86 6.05 -13.54
CA VAL A 79 -12.95 7.18 -12.61
C VAL A 79 -12.28 6.88 -11.28
N GLY A 80 -12.56 5.69 -10.72
CA GLY A 80 -11.93 5.22 -9.48
C GLY A 80 -10.42 5.10 -9.61
N LEU A 81 -9.94 4.51 -10.72
CA LEU A 81 -8.51 4.35 -11.01
C LEU A 81 -7.80 5.70 -11.12
N GLN A 82 -8.39 6.67 -11.81
CA GLN A 82 -7.80 7.99 -11.98
C GLN A 82 -7.83 8.81 -10.69
N LEU A 83 -8.82 8.61 -9.81
CA LEU A 83 -8.82 9.18 -8.46
C LEU A 83 -7.73 8.63 -7.57
N VAL A 84 -7.51 7.31 -7.58
CA VAL A 84 -6.42 6.68 -6.82
C VAL A 84 -5.07 7.23 -7.29
N ARG A 85 -4.85 7.31 -8.61
CA ARG A 85 -3.65 7.90 -9.21
C ARG A 85 -3.48 9.38 -8.82
N LEU A 86 -4.56 10.16 -8.90
CA LEU A 86 -4.55 11.57 -8.53
C LEU A 86 -4.20 11.78 -7.06
N ARG A 87 -4.80 11.00 -6.14
CA ARG A 87 -4.49 11.06 -4.70
C ARG A 87 -3.03 10.72 -4.42
N SER A 88 -2.51 9.66 -5.04
CA SER A 88 -1.11 9.26 -4.91
C SER A 88 -0.16 10.37 -5.37
N LYS A 89 -0.42 10.96 -6.56
CA LYS A 89 0.39 12.05 -7.11
C LYS A 89 0.31 13.32 -6.28
N LEU A 90 -0.86 13.70 -5.76
CA LEU A 90 -0.99 14.82 -4.82
C LEU A 90 -0.17 14.56 -3.54
N GLY A 91 -0.18 13.33 -3.03
CA GLY A 91 0.66 12.92 -1.89
C GLY A 91 2.15 13.09 -2.18
N GLN A 92 2.64 12.57 -3.31
CA GLN A 92 4.03 12.71 -3.74
C GLN A 92 4.43 14.18 -3.91
N TYR A 93 3.59 14.96 -4.59
CA TYR A 93 3.82 16.39 -4.82
C TYR A 93 3.94 17.16 -3.50
N TYR A 94 2.99 16.99 -2.57
CA TYR A 94 2.99 17.72 -1.30
C TYR A 94 3.99 17.20 -0.26
N ALA A 95 4.58 16.02 -0.47
CA ALA A 95 5.74 15.54 0.29
C ALA A 95 7.07 16.12 -0.24
N GLY A 96 7.13 16.49 -1.52
CA GLY A 96 8.31 17.01 -2.20
C GLY A 96 8.16 18.47 -2.64
N GLU A 97 8.00 18.68 -3.95
CA GLU A 97 8.02 20.01 -4.62
C GLU A 97 6.99 21.00 -4.03
N GLY A 98 5.82 20.51 -3.63
CA GLY A 98 4.74 21.31 -3.05
C GLY A 98 4.77 21.41 -1.52
N ARG A 99 5.81 20.90 -0.83
CA ARG A 99 5.83 20.83 0.64
C ARG A 99 5.61 22.19 1.31
N GLY A 100 6.21 23.24 0.74
CA GLY A 100 6.14 24.62 1.23
C GLY A 100 5.00 25.46 0.66
N ASN A 101 4.08 24.86 -0.12
CA ASN A 101 3.00 25.62 -0.73
C ASN A 101 1.95 26.06 0.31
N PRO A 102 1.35 27.26 0.14
CA PRO A 102 0.42 27.83 1.11
C PRO A 102 -0.95 27.13 1.12
N LEU A 103 -1.28 26.37 0.08
CA LEU A 103 -2.54 25.62 -0.04
C LEU A 103 -2.28 24.14 -0.22
N ARG A 104 -3.10 23.32 0.42
CA ARG A 104 -3.16 21.86 0.20
C ARG A 104 -4.50 21.46 -0.35
N ILE A 105 -4.47 20.82 -1.52
CA ILE A 105 -5.65 20.20 -2.13
C ILE A 105 -5.74 18.74 -1.65
N ARG A 106 -6.85 18.39 -1.00
CA ARG A 106 -7.15 17.06 -0.49
C ARG A 106 -8.38 16.48 -1.16
N ILE A 107 -8.31 15.21 -1.52
CA ILE A 107 -9.44 14.45 -2.06
C ILE A 107 -9.70 13.28 -1.10
N PRO A 108 -10.87 13.21 -0.43
CA PRO A 108 -11.18 12.15 0.52
C PRO A 108 -11.16 10.78 -0.17
N VAL A 109 -10.87 9.72 0.59
CA VAL A 109 -10.80 8.34 0.09
C VAL A 109 -12.14 7.88 -0.46
N HIS A 110 -13.24 8.26 0.22
CA HIS A 110 -14.61 7.99 -0.22
C HIS A 110 -15.24 9.27 -0.76
N GLY A 111 -15.44 9.30 -2.08
CA GLY A 111 -16.08 10.40 -2.79
C GLY A 111 -15.13 11.34 -3.53
N TYR A 112 -15.73 12.38 -4.10
CA TYR A 112 -15.11 13.26 -5.10
C TYR A 112 -14.87 14.69 -4.57
N ARG A 113 -15.39 15.00 -3.38
CA ARG A 113 -15.42 16.37 -2.88
C ARG A 113 -14.04 16.84 -2.47
N VAL A 114 -13.46 17.73 -3.28
CA VAL A 114 -12.18 18.36 -3.00
C VAL A 114 -12.30 19.29 -1.80
N ARG A 115 -11.33 19.22 -0.89
CA ARG A 115 -11.10 20.19 0.17
C ARG A 115 -9.81 20.95 -0.11
N ILE A 116 -9.84 22.25 0.11
CA ILE A 116 -8.66 23.11 -0.04
C ILE A 116 -8.42 23.78 1.31
N GLU A 117 -7.27 23.49 1.90
CA GLU A 117 -6.88 23.94 3.24
C GLU A 117 -5.65 24.83 3.13
N ARG A 118 -5.56 25.87 3.98
CA ARG A 118 -4.31 26.61 4.13
C ARG A 118 -3.32 25.78 4.94
N ALA A 119 -2.08 25.65 4.45
CA ALA A 119 -1.04 24.95 5.18
C ALA A 119 -0.55 25.82 6.35
N GLU A 120 -0.51 25.26 7.55
CA GLU A 120 0.24 25.87 8.65
C GLU A 120 1.75 25.69 8.38
N PRO A 121 2.58 26.72 8.64
CA PRO A 121 4.02 26.61 8.43
C PRO A 121 4.61 25.60 9.43
N GLU A 122 5.14 24.48 8.93
CA GLU A 122 5.92 23.55 9.74
C GLU A 122 7.27 24.17 10.14
N PRO A 123 7.77 23.96 11.38
CA PRO A 123 9.08 24.43 11.78
C PRO A 123 10.19 23.76 10.96
N LEU A 124 11.15 24.55 10.48
CA LEU A 124 12.32 24.11 9.71
C LEU A 124 13.16 23.09 10.51
N ALA A 125 13.08 21.80 10.13
CA ALA A 125 14.08 20.81 10.51
C ALA A 125 15.39 21.06 9.73
N GLY A 126 16.52 21.07 10.44
CA GLY A 126 17.85 21.47 9.97
C GLY A 126 18.48 20.60 8.87
N PRO A 127 19.70 20.96 8.40
CA PRO A 127 20.30 20.38 7.21
C PRO A 127 20.75 18.92 7.44
N MET A 128 20.38 18.01 6.52
CA MET A 128 20.91 16.64 6.47
C MET A 128 22.35 16.63 5.91
N PRO A 129 23.22 15.72 6.39
CA PRO A 129 24.59 15.59 5.89
C PRO A 129 24.64 14.97 4.49
N SER A 130 25.59 15.43 3.67
CA SER A 130 25.79 14.97 2.29
C SER A 130 26.51 13.62 2.22
N LEU A 131 25.94 12.66 1.49
CA LEU A 131 26.49 11.33 1.22
C LEU A 131 27.68 11.38 0.25
N ARG A 132 28.76 10.64 0.56
CA ARG A 132 29.83 10.31 -0.41
C ARG A 132 29.41 9.10 -1.24
N SER A 133 29.66 9.14 -2.54
CA SER A 133 29.39 8.06 -3.49
C SER A 133 30.40 6.92 -3.35
N VAL A 134 29.88 5.68 -3.28
CA VAL A 134 30.64 4.44 -3.45
C VAL A 134 30.20 3.78 -4.77
N PRO A 135 31.08 3.16 -5.57
CA PRO A 135 30.71 2.58 -6.86
C PRO A 135 29.91 1.28 -6.67
N ALA A 136 28.91 1.08 -7.52
CA ALA A 136 27.96 -0.04 -7.51
C ALA A 136 28.62 -1.40 -7.83
N PRO A 137 28.20 -2.52 -7.20
CA PRO A 137 28.47 -3.85 -7.72
C PRO A 137 27.39 -4.32 -8.70
N SER A 138 27.84 -5.03 -9.73
CA SER A 138 27.05 -5.55 -10.83
C SER A 138 26.00 -6.59 -10.41
N SER A 139 24.81 -6.47 -10.99
CA SER A 139 23.70 -7.41 -10.83
C SER A 139 23.92 -8.68 -11.65
N THR A 140 24.18 -9.78 -10.95
CA THR A 140 23.95 -11.15 -11.44
C THR A 140 23.51 -11.98 -10.25
N ILE A 141 22.25 -12.42 -10.24
CA ILE A 141 21.73 -13.37 -9.23
C ILE A 141 22.42 -14.71 -9.46
N PRO A 142 23.20 -15.26 -8.52
CA PRO A 142 23.75 -16.60 -8.66
C PRO A 142 22.63 -17.61 -8.35
N ALA A 143 22.36 -18.50 -9.31
CA ALA A 143 21.58 -19.72 -9.04
C ALA A 143 22.40 -20.64 -8.12
N GLY A 144 21.83 -21.03 -6.97
CA GLY A 144 22.41 -22.06 -6.09
C GLY A 144 22.69 -21.68 -4.64
N VAL A 145 21.98 -20.71 -4.05
CA VAL A 145 22.04 -20.49 -2.59
C VAL A 145 21.25 -21.61 -1.88
N PRO A 146 21.81 -22.33 -0.90
CA PRO A 146 21.03 -23.26 -0.09
C PRO A 146 19.87 -22.49 0.56
N MET A 147 18.64 -22.96 0.34
CA MET A 147 17.41 -22.30 0.76
C MET A 147 17.19 -22.51 2.26
N VAL A 148 18.00 -21.83 3.09
CA VAL A 148 17.92 -21.88 4.54
C VAL A 148 16.58 -21.30 5.00
N VAL A 149 15.99 -21.92 6.03
CA VAL A 149 14.82 -21.36 6.69
C VAL A 149 15.14 -19.95 7.22
N MET A 150 14.40 -18.96 6.77
CA MET A 150 14.56 -17.57 7.19
C MET A 150 13.64 -17.27 8.36
N THR A 151 14.12 -16.48 9.31
CA THR A 151 13.29 -15.91 10.38
C THR A 151 13.15 -14.42 10.19
N GLY A 152 11.95 -13.89 10.39
CA GLY A 152 11.68 -12.49 10.12
C GLY A 152 10.69 -11.88 11.10
N VAL A 153 10.44 -10.60 10.88
CA VAL A 153 9.52 -9.80 11.67
C VAL A 153 8.47 -9.18 10.76
N LYS A 154 7.26 -9.02 11.26
CA LYS A 154 6.21 -8.17 10.71
C LYS A 154 6.03 -7.01 11.68
N ALA A 155 6.11 -5.78 11.16
CA ALA A 155 6.00 -4.57 11.97
C ALA A 155 4.95 -3.65 11.38
N ALA A 156 4.13 -3.01 12.23
CA ALA A 156 3.14 -2.01 11.82
C ALA A 156 3.68 -0.56 11.84
N PHE A 157 4.98 -0.40 12.09
CA PHE A 157 5.68 0.88 12.21
C PHE A 157 7.01 0.82 11.45
N GLU A 158 7.58 2.00 11.25
CA GLU A 158 8.80 2.27 10.50
C GLU A 158 10.05 1.62 11.15
N LEU A 159 10.87 0.91 10.36
CA LEU A 159 12.06 0.16 10.78
C LEU A 159 13.41 0.77 10.33
N THR A 160 13.46 1.91 9.65
CA THR A 160 14.67 2.56 9.13
C THR A 160 15.76 2.63 10.19
N GLN A 161 15.43 3.17 11.37
CA GLN A 161 16.39 3.32 12.47
C GLN A 161 16.71 2.01 13.21
N HIS A 162 16.00 0.93 12.92
CA HIS A 162 16.12 -0.36 13.62
C HIS A 162 16.75 -1.45 12.75
N ALA A 163 16.94 -1.22 11.45
CA ALA A 163 17.38 -2.23 10.48
C ALA A 163 18.68 -2.95 10.89
N ILE A 164 19.70 -2.20 11.32
CA ILE A 164 20.98 -2.80 11.77
C ILE A 164 20.78 -3.63 13.04
N ALA A 165 20.08 -3.07 14.04
CA ALA A 165 19.86 -3.72 15.33
C ALA A 165 19.07 -5.04 15.20
N ILE A 166 18.02 -5.05 14.37
CA ILE A 166 17.25 -6.29 14.14
C ILE A 166 18.06 -7.32 13.34
N LYS A 167 18.89 -6.88 12.38
CA LYS A 167 19.78 -7.82 11.65
C LYS A 167 20.77 -8.51 12.59
N GLN A 168 21.34 -7.77 13.54
CA GLN A 168 22.28 -8.32 14.54
C GLN A 168 21.64 -9.39 15.43
N GLN A 169 20.31 -9.44 15.50
CA GLN A 169 19.55 -10.49 16.19
C GLN A 169 19.16 -11.67 15.30
N GLY A 170 19.67 -11.74 14.07
CA GLY A 170 19.38 -12.81 13.13
C GLY A 170 18.05 -12.66 12.41
N VAL A 171 17.51 -11.43 12.31
CA VAL A 171 16.36 -11.17 11.44
C VAL A 171 16.81 -11.19 9.98
N ASP A 172 16.28 -12.13 9.21
CA ASP A 172 16.58 -12.33 7.79
C ASP A 172 15.65 -11.54 6.88
N PHE A 173 14.40 -11.33 7.31
CA PHE A 173 13.42 -10.54 6.55
C PHE A 173 12.51 -9.68 7.43
N ALA A 174 11.96 -8.62 6.85
CA ALA A 174 10.95 -7.77 7.45
C ALA A 174 9.73 -7.65 6.53
N ILE A 175 8.54 -7.99 7.04
CA ILE A 175 7.27 -7.80 6.37
C ILE A 175 6.69 -6.45 6.77
N ARG A 176 6.38 -5.61 5.77
CA ARG A 176 5.85 -4.26 5.93
C ARG A 176 4.60 -4.06 5.09
N TYR A 177 3.88 -2.97 5.36
CA TYR A 177 2.53 -2.80 4.83
C TYR A 177 2.49 -2.00 3.54
N TYR A 178 1.59 -2.39 2.65
CA TYR A 178 0.86 -1.47 1.79
C TYR A 178 -0.58 -1.38 2.28
N SER A 179 -1.15 -0.18 2.17
CA SER A 179 -2.53 0.07 2.61
C SER A 179 -2.98 1.47 2.21
N HIS A 180 -4.24 1.77 2.46
CA HIS A 180 -4.78 3.12 2.35
C HIS A 180 -4.32 4.08 3.45
N SER A 181 -3.66 3.60 4.51
CA SER A 181 -3.15 4.44 5.62
C SER A 181 -1.64 4.70 5.47
N ALA A 182 -1.29 5.88 4.98
CA ALA A 182 0.11 6.22 4.67
C ALA A 182 1.09 6.03 5.85
N GLY A 183 0.65 6.24 7.10
CA GLY A 183 1.52 6.18 8.28
C GLY A 183 2.08 4.79 8.61
N LYS A 184 1.48 3.70 8.12
CA LYS A 184 1.99 2.33 8.32
C LYS A 184 2.78 1.79 7.12
N ASN A 185 2.67 2.46 5.98
CA ASN A 185 3.17 1.93 4.72
C ASN A 185 4.70 1.92 4.65
N LEU A 186 5.24 0.89 4.01
CA LEU A 186 6.67 0.80 3.68
C LEU A 186 7.10 2.01 2.86
N SER A 187 8.12 2.73 3.34
CA SER A 187 8.70 3.86 2.62
C SER A 187 9.93 3.44 1.80
N MET A 188 10.30 4.25 0.80
CA MET A 188 11.55 4.04 0.05
C MET A 188 12.78 4.11 0.96
N ALA A 189 12.81 5.03 1.93
CA ALA A 189 13.93 5.15 2.87
C ALA A 189 14.07 3.89 3.75
N GLU A 190 12.93 3.37 4.22
CA GLU A 190 12.87 2.13 5.00
C GLU A 190 13.34 0.93 4.17
N ALA A 191 12.85 0.80 2.94
CA ALA A 191 13.24 -0.29 2.05
C ALA A 191 14.76 -0.28 1.77
N ARG A 192 15.37 0.91 1.66
CA ARG A 192 16.83 1.05 1.48
C ARG A 192 17.56 0.63 2.75
N ALA A 193 17.16 1.15 3.90
CA ALA A 193 17.81 0.82 5.17
C ALA A 193 17.77 -0.69 5.48
N LEU A 194 16.63 -1.35 5.22
CA LEU A 194 16.50 -2.81 5.36
C LEU A 194 17.41 -3.54 4.37
N THR A 195 17.42 -3.12 3.11
CA THR A 195 18.28 -3.74 2.08
C THR A 195 19.77 -3.58 2.41
N ASP A 196 20.20 -2.37 2.79
CA ASP A 196 21.58 -2.05 3.18
C ASP A 196 22.03 -2.86 4.39
N ALA A 197 21.11 -3.18 5.31
CA ALA A 197 21.37 -4.06 6.44
C ALA A 197 21.39 -5.56 6.07
N GLY A 198 21.16 -5.93 4.81
CA GLY A 198 21.08 -7.33 4.38
C GLY A 198 19.80 -8.05 4.84
N ILE A 199 18.71 -7.29 5.02
CA ILE A 199 17.38 -7.81 5.34
C ILE A 199 16.55 -7.86 4.05
N HIS A 200 15.89 -8.99 3.81
CA HIS A 200 14.91 -9.11 2.74
C HIS A 200 13.57 -8.49 3.15
N ILE A 201 12.81 -8.01 2.17
CA ILE A 201 11.56 -7.31 2.38
C ILE A 201 10.41 -8.19 1.88
N GLY A 202 9.41 -8.39 2.72
CA GLY A 202 8.10 -8.88 2.33
C GLY A 202 7.06 -7.76 2.43
N VAL A 203 6.00 -7.84 1.62
CA VAL A 203 4.93 -6.85 1.69
C VAL A 203 3.57 -7.52 1.84
N VAL A 204 2.76 -6.97 2.75
CA VAL A 204 1.36 -7.32 2.95
C VAL A 204 0.45 -6.14 2.68
N TRP A 205 -0.60 -6.37 1.91
CA TRP A 205 -1.71 -5.45 1.74
C TRP A 205 -2.74 -5.69 2.84
N GLU A 206 -2.93 -4.70 3.69
CA GLU A 206 -3.99 -4.71 4.71
C GLU A 206 -5.16 -3.84 4.26
N THR A 207 -6.33 -4.45 4.12
CA THR A 207 -7.60 -3.76 3.88
C THR A 207 -8.14 -3.23 5.21
N ILE A 208 -8.40 -1.92 5.28
CA ILE A 208 -8.89 -1.28 6.51
C ILE A 208 -10.26 -1.88 6.89
N GLY A 209 -10.34 -2.47 8.09
CA GLY A 209 -11.58 -3.01 8.64
C GLY A 209 -12.09 -4.22 7.86
N ALA A 210 -11.30 -5.31 7.82
CA ALA A 210 -11.57 -6.58 7.13
C ALA A 210 -12.82 -7.31 7.66
N HIS A 211 -13.98 -6.66 7.55
CA HIS A 211 -15.28 -7.30 7.69
C HIS A 211 -15.60 -8.04 6.39
N LEU A 212 -16.30 -9.18 6.48
CA LEU A 212 -16.62 -10.03 5.33
C LEU A 212 -17.27 -9.27 4.14
N HIS A 213 -18.02 -8.21 4.42
CA HIS A 213 -18.65 -7.36 3.40
C HIS A 213 -17.67 -6.54 2.55
N SER A 214 -16.42 -6.38 2.98
CA SER A 214 -15.37 -5.70 2.22
C SER A 214 -14.82 -6.56 1.08
N PHE A 215 -15.05 -7.87 1.08
CA PHE A 215 -14.58 -8.78 0.03
C PHE A 215 -15.55 -8.78 -1.16
N SER A 216 -15.16 -8.09 -2.22
CA SER A 216 -15.83 -8.10 -3.52
C SER A 216 -14.81 -7.97 -4.65
N ARG A 217 -15.22 -8.34 -5.87
CA ARG A 217 -14.38 -8.22 -7.07
C ARG A 217 -13.95 -6.78 -7.35
N ALA A 218 -14.85 -5.81 -7.18
CA ALA A 218 -14.55 -4.41 -7.35
C ALA A 218 -13.51 -3.91 -6.32
N GLN A 219 -13.68 -4.30 -5.06
CA GLN A 219 -12.72 -3.94 -4.00
C GLN A 219 -11.35 -4.59 -4.25
N GLY A 220 -11.31 -5.87 -4.61
CA GLY A 220 -10.07 -6.57 -4.92
C GLY A 220 -9.32 -5.95 -6.10
N MET A 221 -10.03 -5.50 -7.13
CA MET A 221 -9.40 -4.79 -8.23
C MET A 221 -8.85 -3.41 -7.80
N ALA A 222 -9.56 -2.67 -6.94
CA ALA A 222 -9.10 -1.39 -6.43
C ALA A 222 -7.86 -1.54 -5.52
N ASP A 223 -7.89 -2.49 -4.60
CA ASP A 223 -6.79 -2.81 -3.69
C ASP A 223 -5.59 -3.36 -4.46
N GLY A 224 -5.82 -4.27 -5.41
CA GLY A 224 -4.78 -4.81 -6.30
C GLY A 224 -4.09 -3.71 -7.11
N ALA A 225 -4.85 -2.78 -7.70
CA ALA A 225 -4.27 -1.67 -8.45
C ALA A 225 -3.48 -0.71 -7.55
N ALA A 226 -3.97 -0.44 -6.34
CA ALA A 226 -3.27 0.41 -5.38
C ALA A 226 -1.95 -0.24 -4.91
N ALA A 227 -1.99 -1.53 -4.55
CA ALA A 227 -0.82 -2.29 -4.17
C ALA A 227 0.22 -2.34 -5.29
N TYR A 228 -0.21 -2.61 -6.52
CA TYR A 228 0.66 -2.64 -7.69
C TYR A 228 1.37 -1.29 -7.92
N LEU A 229 0.63 -0.17 -7.82
CA LEU A 229 1.21 1.16 -7.99
C LEU A 229 2.17 1.54 -6.86
N MET A 230 1.90 1.12 -5.61
CA MET A 230 2.83 1.32 -4.49
C MET A 230 4.12 0.53 -4.69
N ALA A 231 4.02 -0.73 -5.12
CA ALA A 231 5.16 -1.57 -5.48
C ALA A 231 6.00 -0.92 -6.59
N GLN A 232 5.37 -0.60 -7.72
CA GLN A 232 6.06 -0.09 -8.90
C GLN A 232 6.64 1.31 -8.68
N SER A 233 5.83 2.25 -8.20
CA SER A 233 6.18 3.68 -8.20
C SER A 233 6.61 4.21 -6.83
N GLY A 234 6.23 3.52 -5.74
CA GLY A 234 6.54 3.96 -4.38
C GLY A 234 7.94 3.54 -3.93
N ILE A 235 8.27 2.26 -4.12
CA ILE A 235 9.55 1.69 -3.65
C ILE A 235 10.36 0.98 -4.73
N THR A 236 9.91 1.02 -5.99
CA THR A 236 10.55 0.28 -7.10
C THR A 236 10.76 -1.20 -6.78
N GLN A 237 9.73 -1.83 -6.22
CA GLN A 237 9.74 -3.23 -5.84
C GLN A 237 10.12 -4.08 -7.07
N PRO A 238 11.11 -5.00 -6.97
CA PRO A 238 11.58 -5.77 -8.11
C PRO A 238 10.52 -6.68 -8.71
N SER A 239 10.51 -6.77 -10.05
CA SER A 239 9.69 -7.74 -10.78
C SER A 239 10.02 -9.18 -10.33
N GLY A 240 9.00 -10.03 -10.24
CA GLY A 240 9.07 -11.42 -9.75
C GLY A 240 8.80 -11.56 -8.25
N SER A 241 8.86 -10.48 -7.47
CA SER A 241 8.50 -10.47 -6.05
C SER A 241 6.99 -10.54 -5.81
N ALA A 242 6.58 -10.69 -4.54
CA ALA A 242 5.19 -10.88 -4.18
C ALA A 242 4.59 -9.75 -3.35
N ILE A 243 3.26 -9.66 -3.40
CA ILE A 243 2.44 -8.89 -2.46
C ILE A 243 1.39 -9.85 -1.87
N TYR A 244 1.39 -10.01 -0.55
CA TYR A 244 0.42 -10.83 0.16
C TYR A 244 -0.84 -10.02 0.45
N PHE A 245 -2.02 -10.54 0.16
CA PHE A 245 -3.30 -9.89 0.48
C PHE A 245 -3.91 -10.55 1.72
N GLU A 246 -4.20 -9.73 2.71
CA GLU A 246 -4.70 -10.16 4.01
C GLU A 246 -6.19 -10.49 3.97
N VAL A 247 -6.51 -11.65 4.53
CA VAL A 247 -7.86 -12.11 4.86
C VAL A 247 -7.95 -12.21 6.38
N ASP A 248 -7.99 -11.05 7.03
CA ASP A 248 -8.12 -10.90 8.48
C ASP A 248 -9.58 -11.01 8.94
N CYS A 249 -10.19 -12.13 8.57
CA CYS A 249 -11.47 -12.57 9.10
C CYS A 249 -11.39 -14.07 9.38
N ASN A 250 -12.37 -14.63 10.09
CA ASN A 250 -12.50 -16.07 10.25
C ASN A 250 -13.58 -16.58 9.29
N PRO A 251 -13.30 -16.70 7.97
CA PRO A 251 -14.30 -17.01 6.98
C PRO A 251 -14.73 -18.47 7.06
N ASN A 252 -16.01 -18.72 6.84
CA ASN A 252 -16.50 -20.08 6.60
C ASN A 252 -16.27 -20.50 5.13
N ALA A 253 -16.65 -21.73 4.77
CA ALA A 253 -16.45 -22.26 3.42
C ALA A 253 -17.17 -21.44 2.33
N ASP A 254 -18.38 -20.92 2.61
CA ASP A 254 -19.15 -20.12 1.66
C ASP A 254 -18.53 -18.73 1.46
N ASP A 255 -17.98 -18.13 2.54
CA ASP A 255 -17.23 -16.89 2.46
C ASP A 255 -15.99 -17.04 1.57
N ILE A 256 -15.27 -18.16 1.70
CA ILE A 256 -14.08 -18.48 0.90
C ILE A 256 -14.48 -18.66 -0.58
N ALA A 257 -15.46 -19.54 -0.85
CA ALA A 257 -15.90 -19.87 -2.20
C ALA A 257 -16.59 -18.70 -2.93
N GLY A 258 -17.20 -17.77 -2.19
CA GLY A 258 -17.93 -16.64 -2.74
C GLY A 258 -17.12 -15.33 -2.70
N PRO A 259 -17.35 -14.47 -1.69
CA PRO A 259 -16.80 -13.12 -1.65
C PRO A 259 -15.26 -13.06 -1.69
N ILE A 260 -14.54 -13.95 -0.99
CA ILE A 260 -13.07 -13.96 -0.98
C ILE A 260 -12.51 -14.36 -2.34
N THR A 261 -13.01 -15.45 -2.95
CA THR A 261 -12.63 -15.85 -4.32
C THR A 261 -12.82 -14.69 -5.30
N ARG A 262 -13.99 -14.03 -5.27
CA ARG A 262 -14.27 -12.86 -6.12
C ARG A 262 -13.31 -11.69 -5.86
N TYR A 263 -12.93 -11.44 -4.61
CA TYR A 263 -11.93 -10.43 -4.28
C TYR A 263 -10.58 -10.75 -4.95
N PHE A 264 -10.07 -11.98 -4.80
CA PHE A 264 -8.81 -12.37 -5.42
C PHE A 264 -8.86 -12.40 -6.95
N GLU A 265 -10.00 -12.71 -7.57
CA GLU A 265 -10.20 -12.52 -9.02
C GLU A 265 -9.99 -11.06 -9.44
N GLY A 266 -10.53 -10.12 -8.65
CA GLY A 266 -10.33 -8.68 -8.85
C GLY A 266 -8.87 -8.26 -8.72
N VAL A 267 -8.18 -8.74 -7.68
CA VAL A 267 -6.73 -8.50 -7.47
C VAL A 267 -5.93 -8.98 -8.68
N ASN A 268 -6.19 -10.21 -9.13
CA ASN A 268 -5.53 -10.79 -10.30
C ASN A 268 -5.83 -10.01 -11.58
N GLN A 269 -7.06 -9.53 -11.76
CA GLN A 269 -7.40 -8.68 -12.89
C GLN A 269 -6.56 -7.38 -12.88
N ALA A 270 -6.39 -6.75 -11.71
CA ALA A 270 -5.58 -5.55 -11.59
C ALA A 270 -4.11 -5.80 -11.94
N PHE A 271 -3.54 -6.91 -11.48
CA PHE A 271 -2.15 -7.28 -11.77
C PHE A 271 -1.94 -7.61 -13.26
N LYS A 272 -2.92 -8.27 -13.89
CA LYS A 272 -2.91 -8.57 -15.33
C LYS A 272 -3.09 -7.34 -16.22
N ALA A 273 -3.57 -6.23 -15.67
CA ALA A 273 -3.73 -4.98 -16.42
C ALA A 273 -2.40 -4.22 -16.64
N ALA A 274 -1.30 -4.71 -16.05
CA ALA A 274 0.04 -4.20 -16.29
C ALA A 274 0.42 -4.30 -17.78
N ARG A 275 1.06 -3.25 -18.30
CA ARG A 275 1.47 -3.18 -19.72
C ARG A 275 2.73 -4.00 -19.97
N PRO A 276 2.97 -4.44 -21.22
CA PRO A 276 4.26 -5.01 -21.59
C PRO A 276 5.42 -4.10 -21.17
N GLY A 277 6.39 -4.65 -20.44
CA GLY A 277 7.53 -3.92 -19.89
C GLY A 277 7.34 -3.35 -18.48
N GLU A 278 6.13 -3.42 -17.91
CA GLU A 278 5.91 -3.12 -16.49
C GLU A 278 6.26 -4.34 -15.61
N PRO A 279 6.63 -4.12 -14.33
CA PRO A 279 6.98 -5.21 -13.42
C PRO A 279 5.85 -6.23 -13.25
N VAL A 280 6.20 -7.50 -13.14
CA VAL A 280 5.25 -8.57 -12.83
C VAL A 280 5.38 -8.91 -11.35
N TYR A 281 4.29 -8.87 -10.61
CA TYR A 281 4.26 -9.26 -9.20
C TYR A 281 3.42 -10.51 -8.98
N GLN A 282 3.82 -11.33 -8.02
CA GLN A 282 3.06 -12.49 -7.58
C GLN A 282 2.00 -12.08 -6.55
N VAL A 283 0.84 -12.73 -6.60
CA VAL A 283 -0.23 -12.55 -5.61
C VAL A 283 -0.06 -13.62 -4.53
N GLY A 284 0.16 -13.19 -3.30
CA GLY A 284 0.15 -14.05 -2.11
C GLY A 284 -1.16 -13.90 -1.33
N VAL A 285 -1.52 -14.90 -0.54
CA VAL A 285 -2.63 -14.85 0.43
C VAL A 285 -2.07 -14.94 1.85
N TYR A 286 -2.52 -14.07 2.74
CA TYR A 286 -2.27 -14.15 4.18
C TYR A 286 -3.60 -14.38 4.91
N GLY A 287 -3.73 -15.48 5.66
CA GLY A 287 -4.97 -15.78 6.36
C GLY A 287 -5.03 -17.20 6.91
N SER A 288 -6.25 -17.69 7.17
CA SER A 288 -6.48 -19.06 7.66
C SER A 288 -5.98 -20.11 6.67
N ALA A 289 -5.70 -21.32 7.18
CA ALA A 289 -5.26 -22.44 6.36
C ALA A 289 -6.24 -22.76 5.21
N ALA A 290 -7.54 -22.83 5.52
CA ALA A 290 -8.58 -23.10 4.52
C ALA A 290 -8.61 -22.02 3.42
N CYS A 291 -8.44 -20.75 3.78
CA CYS A 291 -8.37 -19.67 2.79
C CYS A 291 -7.11 -19.77 1.93
N CYS A 292 -5.97 -20.06 2.56
CA CYS A 292 -4.70 -20.22 1.85
C CYS A 292 -4.76 -21.37 0.83
N GLU A 293 -5.20 -22.55 1.26
CA GLU A 293 -5.33 -23.73 0.40
C GLU A 293 -6.32 -23.49 -0.75
N ALA A 294 -7.48 -22.90 -0.44
CA ALA A 294 -8.47 -22.57 -1.46
C ALA A 294 -7.89 -21.64 -2.52
N MET A 295 -7.31 -20.50 -2.14
CA MET A 295 -6.81 -19.50 -3.11
C MET A 295 -5.64 -20.03 -3.94
N VAL A 296 -4.76 -20.85 -3.35
CA VAL A 296 -3.67 -21.49 -4.08
C VAL A 296 -4.19 -22.57 -5.04
N SER A 297 -5.11 -23.43 -4.60
CA SER A 297 -5.65 -24.53 -5.42
C SER A 297 -6.40 -24.05 -6.67
N VAL A 298 -7.11 -22.93 -6.58
CA VAL A 298 -7.79 -22.32 -7.75
C VAL A 298 -6.88 -21.41 -8.58
N GLY A 299 -5.60 -21.27 -8.19
CA GLY A 299 -4.60 -20.48 -8.92
C GLY A 299 -4.78 -18.97 -8.82
N LEU A 300 -5.51 -18.48 -7.81
CA LEU A 300 -5.69 -17.04 -7.55
C LEU A 300 -4.63 -16.46 -6.62
N ALA A 301 -3.88 -17.29 -5.90
CA ALA A 301 -2.64 -16.93 -5.22
C ALA A 301 -1.54 -17.95 -5.57
N THR A 302 -0.30 -17.51 -5.67
CA THR A 302 0.86 -18.40 -5.91
C THR A 302 1.66 -18.70 -4.64
N LEU A 303 1.44 -17.91 -3.58
CA LEU A 303 2.12 -18.02 -2.29
C LEU A 303 1.12 -17.94 -1.15
N SER A 304 1.39 -18.65 -0.07
CA SER A 304 0.53 -18.70 1.12
C SER A 304 1.27 -18.36 2.40
N TRP A 305 0.65 -17.54 3.23
CA TRP A 305 1.14 -17.16 4.54
C TRP A 305 0.09 -17.49 5.59
N LEU A 306 0.38 -18.51 6.40
CA LEU A 306 -0.52 -19.00 7.43
C LEU A 306 -0.57 -18.02 8.61
N ALA A 307 -1.77 -17.50 8.90
CA ALA A 307 -2.05 -16.73 10.10
C ALA A 307 -2.09 -17.63 11.36
N PRO A 308 -1.93 -17.08 12.57
CA PRO A 308 -2.08 -17.84 13.80
C PRO A 308 -3.50 -18.37 13.93
N ALA A 309 -3.67 -19.56 14.49
CA ALA A 309 -5.00 -20.06 14.84
C ALA A 309 -5.59 -19.19 15.95
N PRO A 310 -6.92 -18.93 15.97
CA PRO A 310 -7.55 -18.23 17.08
C PRO A 310 -7.30 -18.97 18.39
N ASP A 311 -6.98 -18.23 19.45
CA ASP A 311 -6.82 -18.78 20.80
C ASP A 311 -8.07 -19.61 21.15
N ASN A 312 -7.86 -20.87 21.56
CA ASN A 312 -8.87 -21.90 21.89
C ASN A 312 -9.45 -22.75 20.75
N THR A 313 -8.89 -22.72 19.54
CA THR A 313 -9.17 -23.82 18.58
C THR A 313 -8.34 -25.05 18.96
N PRO A 314 -8.96 -26.21 19.28
CA PRO A 314 -8.21 -27.44 19.46
C PRO A 314 -7.43 -27.71 18.18
N SER A 315 -6.14 -28.04 18.29
CA SER A 315 -5.37 -28.57 17.16
C SER A 315 -6.09 -29.82 16.65
N ALA A 316 -6.90 -29.69 15.60
CA ALA A 316 -7.53 -30.84 14.97
C ALA A 316 -6.39 -31.77 14.51
N PRO A 317 -6.51 -33.09 14.69
CA PRO A 317 -5.49 -34.03 14.22
C PRO A 317 -5.22 -33.91 12.71
N GLU A 318 -6.15 -33.34 11.96
CA GLU A 318 -6.09 -33.05 10.52
C GLU A 318 -5.78 -31.58 10.18
N ALA A 319 -5.50 -30.73 11.18
CA ALA A 319 -5.11 -29.35 10.92
C ALA A 319 -3.86 -29.33 10.03
N PRO A 320 -3.88 -28.61 8.90
CA PRO A 320 -2.79 -28.65 7.93
C PRO A 320 -1.51 -28.18 8.59
N LYS A 321 -0.45 -28.98 8.39
CA LYS A 321 0.84 -28.71 9.00
C LYS A 321 1.48 -27.49 8.32
N PHE A 322 2.33 -26.79 9.06
CA PHE A 322 3.02 -25.60 8.57
C PHE A 322 3.75 -25.85 7.24
N GLU A 323 4.26 -27.06 7.05
CA GLU A 323 5.06 -27.48 5.90
C GLU A 323 4.31 -27.37 4.56
N SER A 324 2.99 -27.16 4.58
CA SER A 324 2.16 -26.92 3.39
C SER A 324 2.09 -25.44 2.96
N PHE A 325 2.67 -24.51 3.73
CA PHE A 325 2.58 -23.06 3.47
C PHE A 325 3.95 -22.44 3.25
N ASN A 326 4.03 -21.36 2.46
CA ASN A 326 5.29 -20.67 2.19
C ASN A 326 5.83 -19.95 3.44
N LEU A 327 4.93 -19.31 4.19
CA LEU A 327 5.22 -18.53 5.39
C LEU A 327 4.28 -18.91 6.53
N LYS A 328 4.72 -18.70 7.78
CA LYS A 328 3.87 -18.79 8.97
C LYS A 328 4.07 -17.58 9.88
N GLN A 329 2.97 -16.99 10.29
CA GLN A 329 2.91 -16.02 11.36
C GLN A 329 3.09 -16.74 12.70
N LEU A 330 4.03 -16.23 13.49
CA LEU A 330 4.33 -16.69 14.84
C LEU A 330 3.87 -15.64 15.86
N ALA A 331 3.97 -16.00 17.13
CA ALA A 331 3.60 -15.14 18.24
C ALA A 331 4.36 -13.80 18.23
N PRO A 332 3.77 -12.73 18.79
CA PRO A 332 4.47 -11.48 19.01
C PRO A 332 5.73 -11.65 19.87
N ALA A 333 6.74 -10.82 19.61
CA ALA A 333 7.98 -10.76 20.34
C ALA A 333 8.38 -9.32 20.63
N VAL A 334 9.23 -9.16 21.63
CA VAL A 334 9.85 -7.88 21.99
C VAL A 334 11.33 -7.99 21.70
N LEU A 335 11.81 -7.20 20.73
CA LEU A 335 13.23 -7.18 20.38
C LEU A 335 13.91 -5.98 21.05
N PRO A 336 15.06 -6.17 21.73
CA PRO A 336 15.90 -5.05 22.11
C PRO A 336 16.41 -4.32 20.86
N VAL A 337 16.58 -3.02 20.90
CA VAL A 337 17.25 -2.25 19.84
C VAL A 337 18.24 -1.28 20.49
N ASP A 338 18.92 -0.48 19.68
CA ASP A 338 19.91 0.49 20.16
C ASP A 338 19.35 1.40 21.27
N ASP A 339 20.27 1.92 22.09
CA ASP A 339 20.00 2.81 23.22
C ASP A 339 19.09 2.23 24.32
N GLY A 340 19.06 0.89 24.46
CA GLY A 340 18.28 0.21 25.51
C GLY A 340 16.77 0.25 25.28
N ARG A 341 16.32 0.65 24.09
CA ARG A 341 14.90 0.66 23.71
C ARG A 341 14.45 -0.75 23.32
N ARG A 342 13.14 -0.95 23.28
CA ARG A 342 12.50 -2.22 22.89
C ARG A 342 11.40 -1.94 21.87
N ILE A 343 11.32 -2.77 20.84
CA ILE A 343 10.27 -2.72 19.83
C ILE A 343 9.39 -3.97 19.91
N HIS A 344 8.09 -3.81 19.69
CA HIS A 344 7.12 -4.89 19.65
C HIS A 344 6.87 -5.29 18.20
N VAL A 345 7.13 -6.54 17.85
CA VAL A 345 6.99 -7.04 16.47
C VAL A 345 6.23 -8.37 16.49
N GLU A 346 5.68 -8.77 15.35
CA GLU A 346 5.15 -10.12 15.18
C GLU A 346 6.19 -10.98 14.47
N LEU A 347 6.54 -12.16 14.99
CA LEU A 347 7.55 -13.01 14.35
C LEU A 347 6.95 -13.77 13.16
N ALA A 348 7.74 -14.03 12.14
CA ALA A 348 7.34 -14.86 11.01
C ALA A 348 8.50 -15.78 10.59
N ARG A 349 8.17 -16.89 9.92
CA ARG A 349 9.18 -17.85 9.44
C ARG A 349 8.82 -18.34 8.05
N SER A 350 9.84 -18.52 7.20
CA SER A 350 9.66 -19.20 5.92
C SER A 350 9.75 -20.71 6.06
N ASN A 351 9.16 -21.43 5.11
CA ASN A 351 9.39 -22.86 5.00
C ASN A 351 10.66 -23.14 4.16
N GLU A 352 11.39 -24.20 4.51
CA GLU A 352 12.66 -24.54 3.86
C GLU A 352 12.44 -24.90 2.39
N GLY A 353 13.18 -24.27 1.48
CA GLY A 353 13.06 -24.57 0.04
C GLY A 353 11.81 -24.00 -0.66
N TRP A 354 10.89 -23.33 0.05
CA TRP A 354 9.71 -22.72 -0.56
C TRP A 354 9.97 -21.26 -0.97
N PRO A 355 9.44 -20.80 -2.12
CA PRO A 355 9.56 -19.40 -2.51
C PRO A 355 8.79 -18.51 -1.53
N THR A 356 9.33 -17.35 -1.19
CA THR A 356 8.68 -16.38 -0.29
C THR A 356 8.19 -15.13 -1.02
N GLY A 357 8.72 -14.88 -2.22
CA GLY A 357 8.48 -13.63 -2.94
C GLY A 357 9.11 -12.40 -2.28
N PHE A 358 9.99 -12.60 -1.30
CA PHE A 358 10.75 -11.51 -0.68
C PHE A 358 11.76 -10.91 -1.67
N PHE A 359 12.14 -9.66 -1.42
CA PHE A 359 12.99 -8.91 -2.31
C PHE A 359 13.95 -7.98 -1.56
N GLN A 360 14.91 -7.44 -2.28
CA GLN A 360 15.75 -6.32 -1.87
C GLN A 360 15.71 -5.30 -2.99
N ILE A 361 15.83 -4.01 -2.68
CA ILE A 361 15.81 -2.96 -3.70
C ILE A 361 17.21 -2.58 -4.14
N LEU A 362 17.35 -2.06 -5.36
CA LEU A 362 18.65 -1.63 -5.93
C LEU A 362 19.03 -0.21 -5.54
#